data_AF-A0A942IRR6-F1
#
_entry.id   AF-A0A942IRR6-F1
#
_cell.length_a   1.000
_cell.length_b   1.000
_cell.length_c   1.000
_cell.angle_alpha   90.00
_cell.angle_beta   90.00
_cell.angle_gamma   90.00
#
_symmetry.space_group_name_H-M   'P 1'
#
loop_
_entity.id
_entity.type
_entity.pdbx_description
1 polymer ?
#
loop_
_entity_poly.entity_id
_entity_poly.type
_entity_poly.pdbx_seq_one_letter_code
_entity_poly.pdbx_strand_id
1 'polypeptide(L)' 'MRNRGLAKTLGKTLHRPSFFPAPGLMVKMVLGEFGSVILEGQRVIPRRLRDSGFIFQYPDIEKVLQSIVDQQAFMLPTA' A
#
# COMPACT_ATOMS: atom_id res chain seq x y z
N MET A 1 0.96 -6.40 -7.01
CA MET A 1 1.92 -5.27 -7.12
C MET A 1 3.15 -5.58 -6.29
N ARG A 2 4.35 -5.05 -6.60
CA ARG A 2 5.54 -5.17 -5.73
C ARG A 2 5.56 -4.03 -4.70
N ASN A 3 6.18 -4.22 -3.53
CA ASN A 3 6.26 -3.22 -2.46
C ASN A 3 6.81 -1.86 -2.94
N ARG A 4 7.92 -1.87 -3.71
CA ARG A 4 8.49 -0.64 -4.31
C ARG A 4 7.50 0.13 -5.17
N GLY A 5 6.65 -0.58 -5.92
CA GLY A 5 5.62 0.05 -6.75
C GLY A 5 4.59 0.76 -5.87
N LEU A 6 4.11 0.09 -4.82
CA LEU A 6 3.14 0.65 -3.88
C LEU A 6 3.70 1.88 -3.16
N ALA A 7 4.92 1.80 -2.63
CA ALA A 7 5.59 2.91 -1.97
C ALA A 7 5.78 4.13 -2.89
N LYS A 8 6.09 3.89 -4.17
CA LYS A 8 6.19 4.95 -5.19
C LYS A 8 4.85 5.63 -5.45
N THR A 9 3.78 4.85 -5.66
CA THR A 9 2.43 5.41 -5.90
C THR A 9 1.94 6.19 -4.69
N LEU A 10 2.09 5.63 -3.48
CA LEU A 10 1.72 6.30 -2.25
C LEU A 10 2.47 7.62 -2.04
N GLY A 11 3.80 7.63 -2.25
CA GLY A 11 4.60 8.84 -2.13
C GLY A 11 4.20 9.92 -3.14
N LYS A 12 3.80 9.53 -4.36
CA LYS A 12 3.25 10.45 -5.37
C LYS A 12 1.93 11.05 -4.88
N THR A 13 0.98 10.22 -4.41
CA THR A 13 -0.33 10.67 -3.92
C THR A 13 -0.21 11.62 -2.72
N LEU A 14 0.72 11.34 -1.80
CA LEU A 14 0.97 12.17 -0.61
C LEU A 14 1.83 13.42 -0.89
N HIS A 15 2.27 13.66 -2.13
CA HIS A 15 3.27 14.68 -2.46
C HIS A 15 4.58 14.55 -1.64
N ARG A 16 4.94 13.33 -1.22
CA ARG A 16 6.14 12.98 -0.45
C ARG A 16 6.87 11.81 -1.11
N PRO A 17 7.81 12.07 -2.03
CA PRO A 17 8.44 11.01 -2.82
C PRO A 17 9.22 9.98 -1.97
N SER A 18 9.10 8.70 -2.33
CA SER A 18 9.76 7.57 -1.64
C SER A 18 11.08 7.20 -2.33
N PHE A 19 12.17 7.88 -1.96
CA PHE A 19 13.50 7.68 -2.57
C PHE A 19 14.33 6.56 -1.93
N PHE A 20 14.24 6.39 -0.62
CA PHE A 20 15.05 5.43 0.13
C PHE A 20 14.20 4.25 0.61
N PRO A 21 14.59 2.99 0.29
CA PRO A 21 13.91 1.82 0.84
C PRO A 21 14.23 1.68 2.34
N ALA A 22 13.26 1.20 3.11
CA ALA A 22 13.48 0.83 4.50
C ALA A 22 14.48 -0.35 4.58
N PRO A 23 15.53 -0.28 5.42
CA PRO A 23 16.46 -1.39 5.60
C PRO A 23 15.75 -2.61 6.22
N GLY A 24 15.86 -3.78 5.56
CA GLY A 24 15.20 -4.99 6.04
C GLY A 24 15.63 -5.43 7.45
N LEU A 25 16.88 -5.19 7.82
CA LEU A 25 17.37 -5.47 9.18
C LEU A 25 16.62 -4.65 10.23
N MET A 26 16.41 -3.35 9.97
CA MET A 26 15.66 -2.48 10.87
C MET A 26 14.20 -2.91 10.99
N VAL A 27 13.58 -3.27 9.87
CA VAL A 27 12.20 -3.80 9.86
C VAL A 27 12.09 -5.07 10.72
N LYS A 28 13.04 -6.00 10.61
CA LYS A 28 13.09 -7.21 11.46
C LYS A 28 13.30 -6.91 12.94
N MET A 29 14.16 -5.95 13.27
CA MET A 29 14.39 -5.58 14.68
C MET A 29 13.14 -4.97 15.32
N VAL A 30 12.41 -4.12 14.58
CA VAL A 30 11.21 -3.42 15.10
C VAL A 30 10.00 -4.36 15.17
N LEU A 31 9.80 -5.22 14.19
CA LEU A 31 8.60 -6.07 14.07
C LEU A 31 8.82 -7.52 14.56
N GLY A 32 10.04 -7.87 14.98
CA GLY A 32 10.39 -9.23 15.40
C GLY A 32 10.14 -10.25 14.28
N GLU A 33 9.53 -11.39 14.63
CA GLU A 33 9.21 -12.46 13.69
C GLU A 33 8.22 -12.03 12.60
N PHE A 34 7.37 -11.03 12.84
CA PHE A 34 6.49 -10.47 11.81
C PHE A 34 7.25 -9.70 10.72
N GLY A 35 8.47 -9.24 11.02
CA GLY A 35 9.30 -8.50 10.08
C GLY A 35 9.69 -9.34 8.86
N SER A 36 9.86 -10.66 8.99
CA SER A 36 10.13 -11.54 7.84
C SER A 36 8.93 -11.59 6.88
N VAL A 37 7.72 -11.76 7.41
CA VAL A 37 6.47 -11.80 6.63
C VAL A 37 6.26 -10.52 5.82
N ILE A 38 6.53 -9.36 6.43
CA ILE A 38 6.39 -8.05 5.75
C ILE A 38 7.47 -7.83 4.68
N LEU A 39 8.67 -8.35 4.90
CA LEU A 39 9.77 -8.25 3.92
C LEU A 39 9.58 -9.18 2.74
N GLU A 40 8.74 -10.20 2.89
CA GLU A 40 8.35 -11.10 1.82
C GLU A 40 7.17 -10.54 1.01
N GLY A 41 7.15 -10.87 -0.28
CA GLY A 41 6.12 -10.42 -1.20
C GLY A 41 5.30 -11.59 -1.71
N GLN A 42 3.98 -11.55 -1.53
CA GLN A 42 3.08 -12.55 -2.09
C GLN A 42 2.34 -11.98 -3.31
N ARG A 43 2.34 -12.74 -4.42
CA ARG A 43 1.55 -12.41 -5.61
C ARG A 43 0.23 -13.16 -5.58
N VAL A 44 -0.81 -12.50 -5.07
CA VAL A 44 -2.16 -13.06 -5.00
C VAL A 44 -2.97 -12.68 -6.25
N ILE A 45 -3.68 -13.66 -6.82
CA ILE A 45 -4.59 -13.47 -7.95
C ILE A 45 -6.00 -13.91 -7.51
N PRO A 46 -7.00 -13.01 -7.48
CA PRO A 46 -8.31 -13.31 -6.93
C PRO A 46 -9.21 -14.06 -7.94
N ARG A 47 -8.84 -15.28 -8.33
CA ARG A 47 -9.56 -16.07 -9.34
C ARG A 47 -11.02 -16.31 -8.95
N ARG A 48 -11.27 -16.85 -7.75
CA ARG A 48 -12.63 -17.15 -7.28
C ARG A 48 -13.57 -15.94 -7.27
N LEU A 49 -13.07 -14.77 -6.85
CA LEU A 49 -13.86 -13.53 -6.87
C LEU A 49 -14.17 -13.08 -8.29
N ARG A 50 -13.21 -13.20 -9.21
CA ARG A 50 -13.44 -12.91 -10.63
C ARG A 50 -14.47 -13.86 -11.24
N ASP A 51 -14.36 -15.15 -10.95
CA ASP A 51 -15.24 -16.19 -11.49
C ASP A 51 -16.67 -16.07 -10.92
N SER A 52 -16.82 -15.55 -9.70
CA SER A 52 -18.13 -15.28 -9.08
C SER A 52 -18.78 -13.97 -9.54
N GLY A 53 -18.17 -13.23 -10.47
CA GLY A 53 -18.68 -11.93 -10.93
C GLY A 53 -18.56 -10.81 -9.90
N PHE A 54 -17.67 -10.92 -8.91
CA PHE A 54 -17.46 -9.84 -7.94
C PHE A 54 -16.89 -8.59 -8.62
N ILE A 55 -17.55 -7.45 -8.41
CA ILE A 55 -17.13 -6.16 -8.95
C ILE A 55 -16.31 -5.42 -7.89
N PHE A 56 -15.02 -5.22 -8.17
CA PHE A 56 -14.14 -4.43 -7.30
C PHE A 56 -14.49 -2.95 -7.40
N GLN A 57 -14.86 -2.34 -6.27
CA GLN A 57 -15.08 -0.89 -6.18
C GLN A 57 -13.83 -0.11 -6.58
N TYR A 58 -12.65 -0.63 -6.23
CA TYR A 58 -11.37 -0.05 -6.57
C TYR A 58 -10.46 -1.10 -7.24
N PRO A 59 -10.52 -1.22 -8.58
CA PRO A 59 -9.68 -2.16 -9.32
C PRO A 59 -8.23 -1.67 -9.46
N ASP A 60 -7.99 -0.38 -9.22
CA ASP A 60 -6.70 0.28 -9.40
C ASP A 60 -6.22 0.95 -8.10
N ILE A 61 -4.94 0.75 -7.79
CA ILE A 61 -4.30 1.21 -6.55
C ILE A 61 -4.10 2.73 -6.52
N GLU A 62 -3.88 3.40 -7.66
CA GLU A 62 -3.71 4.85 -7.70
C GLU A 62 -5.03 5.54 -7.34
N LYS A 63 -6.14 5.04 -7.89
CA LYS A 63 -7.48 5.59 -7.61
C LYS A 63 -7.89 5.44 -6.15
N VAL A 64 -7.61 4.29 -5.53
CA VAL A 64 -7.98 4.08 -4.11
C VAL A 64 -7.11 4.91 -3.18
N LEU A 65 -5.81 5.03 -3.48
CA LEU A 65 -4.91 5.82 -2.66
C LEU A 65 -5.31 7.30 -2.70
N GLN A 66 -5.67 7.83 -3.87
CA GLN A 66 -6.19 9.18 -3.99
C GLN A 66 -7.44 9.38 -3.14
N SER A 67 -8.42 8.46 -3.25
CA SER A 67 -9.66 8.51 -2.45
C SER A 67 -9.39 8.53 -0.94
N ILE A 68 -8.50 7.67 -0.44
CA ILE A 68 -8.18 7.58 1.00
C ILE A 68 -7.46 8.84 1.49
N VAL A 69 -6.47 9.32 0.74
CA VAL A 69 -5.67 10.50 1.13
C VAL A 69 -6.53 11.77 1.12
N ASP A 70 -7.40 11.91 0.12
CA ASP A 70 -8.32 13.05 0.03
C ASP A 70 -9.34 13.03 1.18
N GLN A 71 -9.82 11.85 1.58
CA GLN A 71 -10.66 11.70 2.78
C GLN A 71 -9.92 12.02 4.07
N GLN A 72 -8.64 11.68 4.17
CA GLN A 72 -7.82 12.00 5.34
C GLN A 72 -7.59 13.52 5.46
N ALA A 73 -7.44 14.22 4.34
CA ALA A 73 -7.36 15.69 4.30
C ALA A 73 -8.65 16.37 4.80
N PHE A 74 -9.81 15.74 4.60
CA PHE A 74 -11.09 16.22 5.12
C PHE A 74 -11.24 15.99 6.65
N MET A 75 -10.61 14.96 7.21
CA MET A 75 -10.71 14.59 8.63
C MET A 75 -9.75 15.37 9.55
N LEU A 76 -8.77 16.07 9.00
CA LEU A 76 -7.85 16.95 9.74
C LEU A 76 -8.11 18.42 9.37
N PRO A 77 -9.19 19.07 9.83
CA PRO A 77 -9.21 20.52 9.87
C PRO A 77 -8.09 20.97 10.82
N THR A 78 -7.15 21.73 10.28
CA THR A 78 -6.15 22.59 10.97
C THR A 78 -6.31 22.68 12.49
N ALA A 79 -5.33 22.11 13.20
CA ALA A 79 -4.93 22.62 14.51
C ALA A 79 -4.05 23.87 14.33
#